data_AF-A0A1I2GUB6-F1
#
_entry.id   AF-A0A1I2GUB6-F1
#
_cell.length_a   1.000
_cell.length_b   1.000
_cell.length_c   1.000
_cell.angle_alpha   90.00
_cell.angle_beta   90.00
_cell.angle_gamma   90.00
#
_symmetry.space_group_name_H-M   'P 1'
#
loop_
_entity.id
_entity.type
_entity.pdbx_description
1 polymer ?
#
loop_
_entity_poly.entity_id
_entity_poly.type
_entity_poly.pdbx_seq_one_letter_code
_entity_poly.pdbx_strand_id
1 'polypeptide(L)'
;MNSDASAKLEALRATLAAQPAVVVDEAAPVVDAATLPDDHIVCHCTNVSAGELRMLIHEAGCSSLDEIQRATRAGGSCGKCVGLLTEVVDIELGRACARR
;
A
#
# COMPACT_ATOMS: atom_id res chain seq x y z
N MET A 1 -2.41 -8.88 37.69
CA MET A 1 -1.84 -7.71 36.98
C MET A 1 -2.55 -7.45 35.65
N ASN A 2 -3.85 -7.10 35.67
CA ASN A 2 -4.63 -6.86 34.43
C ASN A 2 -5.37 -5.50 34.42
N SER A 3 -5.36 -4.74 35.54
CA SER A 3 -6.08 -3.45 35.63
C SER A 3 -5.32 -2.28 34.99
N ASP A 4 -3.99 -2.31 34.98
CA ASP A 4 -3.17 -1.24 34.37
C ASP A 4 -3.30 -1.19 32.84
N ALA A 5 -3.60 -2.33 32.19
CA ALA A 5 -3.80 -2.39 30.75
C ALA A 5 -5.11 -1.72 30.33
N SER A 6 -6.19 -1.89 31.13
CA SER A 6 -7.49 -1.26 30.84
C SER A 6 -7.44 0.24 31.06
N ALA A 7 -6.76 0.71 32.11
CA ALA A 7 -6.59 2.15 32.36
C ALA A 7 -5.75 2.83 31.27
N LYS A 8 -4.69 2.17 30.79
CA LYS A 8 -3.88 2.66 29.67
C LYS A 8 -4.67 2.68 28.36
N LEU A 9 -5.51 1.68 28.11
CA LEU A 9 -6.39 1.66 26.92
C LEU A 9 -7.43 2.78 26.98
N GLU A 10 -8.03 3.03 28.15
CA GLU A 10 -8.99 4.12 28.35
C GLU A 10 -8.34 5.49 28.12
N ALA A 11 -7.14 5.70 28.65
CA ALA A 11 -6.37 6.93 28.46
C ALA A 11 -5.97 7.14 26.99
N LEU A 12 -5.59 6.06 26.29
CA LEU A 12 -5.26 6.12 24.87
C LEU A 12 -6.50 6.46 24.04
N ARG A 13 -7.66 5.88 24.34
CA ARG A 13 -8.96 6.20 23.70
C ARG A 13 -9.36 7.66 23.92
N ALA A 14 -9.20 8.17 25.14
CA ALA A 14 -9.47 9.57 25.45
C ALA A 14 -8.56 10.53 24.67
N THR A 15 -7.28 10.16 24.51
CA THR A 15 -6.31 10.93 23.71
C THR A 15 -6.66 10.89 22.22
N LEU A 16 -7.04 9.71 21.70
CA LEU A 16 -7.41 9.53 20.29
C LEU A 16 -8.68 10.33 19.93
N ALA A 17 -9.63 10.43 20.85
CA ALA A 17 -10.86 11.21 20.71
C ALA A 17 -10.62 12.73 20.73
N ALA A 18 -9.50 13.18 21.30
CA ALA A 18 -9.09 14.58 21.31
C ALA A 18 -8.29 14.99 20.07
N GLN A 19 -7.95 14.04 19.18
CA GLN A 19 -7.32 14.38 17.92
C GLN A 19 -8.32 15.19 17.07
N PRO A 20 -7.88 16.30 16.44
CA PRO A 20 -8.72 17.01 15.51
C PRO A 20 -9.15 16.01 14.44
N ALA A 21 -10.46 15.86 14.25
CA ALA A 21 -11.01 15.06 13.16
C ALA A 21 -10.37 15.57 11.86
N VAL A 22 -9.40 14.81 11.34
CA VAL A 22 -8.96 15.00 9.96
C VAL A 22 -10.19 14.73 9.13
N VAL A 23 -10.75 15.81 8.61
CA VAL A 23 -11.78 15.76 7.58
C VAL A 23 -11.16 15.01 6.42
N VAL A 24 -11.51 13.73 6.30
CA VAL A 24 -11.37 13.03 5.04
C VAL A 24 -12.41 13.68 4.13
N ASP A 25 -11.93 14.51 3.22
CA ASP A 25 -12.76 15.09 2.18
C ASP A 25 -13.50 13.95 1.46
N GLU A 26 -14.80 14.12 1.20
CA GLU A 26 -15.65 13.12 0.53
C GLU A 26 -15.29 12.99 -0.96
N ALA A 27 -14.45 13.88 -1.50
CA ALA A 27 -13.51 13.48 -2.54
C ALA A 27 -12.32 12.80 -1.85
N ALA A 28 -12.56 11.60 -1.31
CA ALA A 28 -11.47 10.76 -0.87
C ALA A 28 -10.47 10.76 -2.03
N PRO A 29 -9.17 10.99 -1.81
CA PRO A 29 -8.23 10.59 -2.83
C PRO A 29 -8.57 9.13 -3.04
N VAL A 30 -9.12 8.81 -4.21
CA VAL A 30 -8.85 7.50 -4.80
C VAL A 30 -7.38 7.34 -4.49
N VAL A 31 -7.05 6.32 -3.70
CA VAL A 31 -5.65 5.96 -3.45
C VAL A 31 -5.16 5.57 -4.82
N ASP A 32 -4.85 6.59 -5.60
CA ASP A 32 -4.54 6.50 -6.99
C ASP A 32 -3.26 5.70 -6.89
N ALA A 33 -3.33 4.43 -7.27
CA ALA A 33 -2.25 3.47 -7.08
C ALA A 33 -0.93 4.05 -7.63
N ALA A 34 -1.11 4.96 -8.58
CA ALA A 34 -0.20 5.82 -9.29
C ALA A 34 0.40 7.00 -8.49
N THR A 35 -0.20 7.47 -7.41
CA THR A 35 0.31 8.56 -6.55
C THR A 35 0.64 8.09 -5.14
N LEU A 36 0.65 6.77 -4.91
CA LEU A 36 1.14 6.23 -3.65
C LEU A 36 2.60 6.67 -3.42
N PRO A 37 2.94 7.09 -2.19
CA PRO A 37 4.32 7.32 -1.82
C PRO A 37 5.10 6.01 -1.89
N ASP A 38 6.38 6.09 -2.24
CA ASP A 38 7.22 4.91 -2.47
C ASP A 38 7.40 4.04 -1.21
N ASP A 39 7.24 4.64 -0.02
CA ASP A 39 7.28 3.97 1.28
C ASP A 39 5.97 3.23 1.64
N HIS A 40 4.92 3.35 0.83
CA HIS A 40 3.65 2.67 1.11
C HIS A 40 3.78 1.16 0.90
N ILE A 41 3.51 0.38 1.94
CA ILE A 41 3.55 -1.08 1.90
C ILE A 41 2.29 -1.61 1.21
N VAL A 42 2.47 -2.20 0.02
CA VAL A 42 1.40 -2.83 -0.77
C VAL A 42 1.18 -4.27 -0.31
N CYS A 43 2.25 -4.99 0.03
CA CYS A 43 2.17 -6.34 0.57
C CYS A 43 2.87 -6.44 1.93
N HIS A 44 2.10 -6.60 3.01
CA HIS A 44 2.66 -6.81 4.34
C HIS A 44 3.27 -8.21 4.55
N CYS A 45 2.86 -9.20 3.75
CA CYS A 45 3.34 -10.58 3.90
C CYS A 45 4.79 -10.72 3.41
N THR A 46 5.18 -9.97 2.39
CA THR A 46 6.53 -9.96 1.82
C THR A 46 7.24 -8.62 2.01
N ASN A 47 6.60 -7.67 2.71
CA ASN A 47 7.09 -6.31 2.98
C ASN A 47 7.48 -5.52 1.73
N VAL A 48 6.65 -5.60 0.69
CA VAL A 48 6.89 -4.97 -0.62
C VAL A 48 6.18 -3.63 -0.67
N SER A 49 6.93 -2.58 -1.02
CA SER A 49 6.42 -1.22 -1.16
C SER A 49 6.07 -0.86 -2.61
N ALA A 50 5.29 0.22 -2.78
CA ALA A 50 4.96 0.75 -4.10
C ALA A 50 6.22 1.21 -4.86
N GLY A 51 7.22 1.78 -4.17
CA GLY A 51 8.49 2.16 -4.77
C GLY A 51 9.28 0.97 -5.32
N GLU A 52 9.24 -0.15 -4.61
CA GLU A 52 9.89 -1.39 -5.05
C GLU A 52 9.22 -1.95 -6.31
N LEU A 53 7.89 -1.86 -6.41
CA LEU A 53 7.15 -2.20 -7.64
C LEU A 53 7.54 -1.28 -8.81
N ARG A 54 7.63 0.04 -8.59
CA ARG A 54 8.07 1.00 -9.62
C ARG A 54 9.50 0.73 -10.08
N MET A 55 10.44 0.48 -9.17
CA MET A 55 11.81 0.11 -9.53
C MET A 55 11.84 -1.16 -10.38
N LEU A 56 11.05 -2.18 -10.04
CA LEU A 56 10.99 -3.41 -10.85
C LEU A 56 10.42 -3.16 -12.24
N ILE A 57 9.40 -2.33 -12.37
CA ILE A 57 8.80 -2.00 -13.67
C ILE A 57 9.77 -1.16 -14.52
N HIS A 58 10.41 -0.14 -13.94
CA HIS A 58 11.26 0.79 -14.68
C HIS A 58 12.71 0.29 -14.88
N GLU A 59 13.31 -0.33 -13.87
CA GLU A 59 14.72 -0.76 -13.90
C GLU A 59 14.87 -2.22 -14.31
N ALA A 60 14.05 -3.12 -13.75
CA ALA A 60 14.10 -4.53 -14.11
C ALA A 60 13.28 -4.85 -15.39
N GLY A 61 12.49 -3.89 -15.87
CA GLY A 61 11.68 -4.03 -17.07
C GLY A 61 10.49 -4.98 -16.90
N CYS A 62 10.06 -5.21 -15.66
CA CYS A 62 8.91 -6.07 -15.40
C CYS A 62 7.65 -5.46 -15.99
N SER A 63 7.04 -6.16 -16.93
CA SER A 63 5.88 -5.69 -17.70
C SER A 63 4.60 -6.47 -17.42
N SER A 64 4.65 -7.40 -16.47
CA SER A 64 3.55 -8.32 -16.17
C SER A 64 3.48 -8.64 -14.68
N LEU A 65 2.25 -8.90 -14.21
CA LEU A 65 1.97 -9.34 -12.85
C LEU A 65 2.81 -10.57 -12.46
N ASP A 66 2.96 -11.52 -13.39
CA ASP A 66 3.71 -12.76 -13.17
C ASP A 66 5.21 -12.53 -12.92
N GLU A 67 5.82 -11.58 -13.65
CA GLU A 67 7.22 -11.20 -13.45
C GLU A 67 7.41 -10.53 -12.09
N ILE A 68 6.48 -9.66 -11.70
CA ILE A 68 6.49 -9.01 -10.39
C ILE A 68 6.29 -10.03 -9.27
N GLN A 69 5.37 -10.98 -9.44
CA GLN A 69 5.17 -12.08 -8.49
C GLN A 69 6.41 -12.97 -8.38
N ARG A 70 7.15 -13.20 -9.47
CA ARG A 70 8.41 -13.93 -9.45
C ARG A 70 9.53 -13.17 -8.73
N ALA A 71 9.59 -11.84 -8.91
CA ALA A 71 10.60 -11.00 -8.28
C ALA A 71 10.33 -10.75 -6.78
N THR A 72 9.09 -10.46 -6.41
CA THR A 72 8.72 -9.97 -5.07
C THR A 72 7.95 -10.98 -4.22
N ARG A 73 7.39 -12.03 -4.84
CA ARG A 73 6.42 -12.96 -4.23
C ARG A 73 5.15 -12.31 -3.69
N ALA A 74 4.95 -11.01 -3.94
CA ALA A 74 3.76 -10.29 -3.52
C ALA A 74 2.53 -10.85 -4.25
N GLY A 75 1.41 -11.04 -3.54
CA GLY A 75 0.19 -11.63 -4.09
C GLY A 75 0.11 -13.16 -4.06
N GLY A 76 1.24 -13.89 -4.01
CA GLY A 76 1.26 -15.36 -3.98
C GLY A 76 1.17 -15.98 -2.58
N SER A 77 1.47 -15.22 -1.52
CA SER A 77 1.53 -15.75 -0.14
C SER A 77 0.16 -15.78 0.56
N CYS A 78 -0.48 -14.62 0.65
CA CYS A 78 -1.69 -14.44 1.47
C CYS A 78 -2.88 -13.88 0.69
N GLY A 79 -2.70 -13.56 -0.60
CA GLY A 79 -3.76 -13.14 -1.54
C GLY A 79 -4.43 -11.79 -1.28
N LYS A 80 -4.33 -11.22 -0.06
CA LYS A 80 -5.06 -10.00 0.33
C LYS A 80 -4.68 -8.74 -0.47
N CYS A 81 -3.46 -8.67 -0.98
CA CYS A 81 -2.93 -7.52 -1.71
C CYS A 81 -3.09 -7.64 -3.23
N VAL A 82 -3.62 -8.76 -3.76
CA VAL A 82 -3.62 -9.03 -5.21
C VAL A 82 -4.41 -7.98 -6.01
N GLY A 83 -5.55 -7.52 -5.48
CA GLY A 83 -6.36 -6.47 -6.13
C GLY A 83 -5.58 -5.16 -6.24
N LEU A 84 -5.12 -4.63 -5.11
CA LEU A 84 -4.33 -3.40 -5.06
C LEU A 84 -3.03 -3.51 -5.87
N LEU A 85 -2.34 -4.65 -5.79
CA LEU A 85 -1.10 -4.88 -6.52
C LEU A 85 -1.33 -4.91 -8.04
N THR A 86 -2.41 -5.53 -8.50
CA THR A 86 -2.76 -5.52 -9.94
C THR A 86 -3.05 -4.11 -10.42
N GLU A 87 -3.78 -3.31 -9.63
CA GLU A 87 -4.12 -1.93 -9.96
C GLU A 87 -2.89 -1.02 -10.01
N VAL A 88 -1.97 -1.12 -9.03
CA VAL A 88 -0.68 -0.42 -9.05
C VAL A 88 0.08 -0.75 -10.33
N VAL A 89 0.20 -2.04 -10.64
CA VAL A 89 0.96 -2.50 -11.81
C VAL A 89 0.33 -2.04 -13.12
N ASP A 90 -0.99 -2.17 -13.27
CA ASP A 90 -1.71 -1.77 -14.48
C ASP A 90 -1.55 -0.27 -14.75
N ILE A 91 -1.64 0.56 -13.70
CA ILE A 91 -1.47 2.01 -13.83
C ILE A 91 -0.02 2.39 -14.17
N GLU A 92 0.97 1.79 -13.50
CA GLU A 92 2.39 2.08 -13.80
C GLU A 92 2.77 1.65 -15.23
N LEU A 93 2.23 0.52 -15.72
CA LEU A 93 2.41 0.09 -17.12
C LEU A 93 1.68 1.01 -18.11
N GLY A 94 0.46 1.46 -17.79
CA GLY A 94 -0.28 2.44 -18.57
C GLY A 94 0.45 3.77 -18.68
N ARG A 95 1.09 4.23 -17.59
CA ARG A 95 1.92 5.45 -17.56
C ARG A 95 3.23 5.29 -18.33
N ALA A 96 3.85 4.11 -18.27
CA ALA A 96 5.04 3.81 -19.08
C ALA A 96 4.72 3.84 -20.58
N CYS A 97 3.54 3.36 -20.99
CA CYS A 97 3.08 3.40 -22.38
C CYS A 97 2.69 4.83 -22.83
N ALA A 98 2.08 5.64 -21.96
CA ALA A 98 1.73 7.04 -22.26
C ALA A 98 2.93 7.97 -22.48
N ARG A 99 4.15 7.51 -22.18
CA ARG A 99 5.41 8.24 -22.38
C ARG A 99 6.13 7.83 -23.68
N ARG A 100 5.52 6.97 -24.51
CA ARG A 100 6.07 6.44 -25.76
C ARG A 100 5.30 6.93 -26.98
#